data_AF-A0A6J8C7J3-F1
#
_entry.id   AF-A0A6J8C7J3-F1
#
_cell.length_a   1.000
_cell.length_b   1.000
_cell.length_c   1.000
_cell.angle_alpha   90.00
_cell.angle_beta   90.00
_cell.angle_gamma   90.00
#
_symmetry.space_group_name_H-M   'P 1'
#
loop_
_entity.id
_entity.type
_entity.pdbx_description
1 polymer ?
#
loop_
_entity_poly.entity_id
_entity_poly.type
_entity_poly.pdbx_seq_one_letter_code
_entity_poly.pdbx_strand_id
1 'polypeptide(L)'
;MNLIIPSDAEIREVFEITDIFNESRELCRGFRKVLDRASPTYHKSLINFSSADNIQIGYVLQSCKYFYMYDKQLKKQLTFRKPIQNIEKQTIDKILQRWKIKSRKSVNFVGIHIRRGDKVTSYDDGYKIATPEYFNRSVNYYAKKYEAVLFLVISDGMSWSIENVPSHVPVSYISLRQRELDMATI
;
A
#
# COMPACT_ATOMS: atom_id res chain seq x y z
N MET A 1 15.06 17.57 -2.88
CA MET A 1 15.41 16.54 -1.88
C MET A 1 15.83 15.31 -2.66
N ASN A 2 17.01 14.79 -2.41
CA ASN A 2 17.37 13.46 -2.91
C ASN A 2 16.82 12.46 -1.91
N LEU A 3 16.17 11.40 -2.38
CA LEU A 3 15.65 10.38 -1.48
C LEU A 3 16.83 9.50 -1.10
N ILE A 4 17.33 9.67 0.12
CA ILE A 4 18.54 9.02 0.57
C ILE A 4 18.12 7.73 1.29
N ILE A 5 18.20 6.60 0.59
CA ILE A 5 17.88 5.28 1.14
C ILE A 5 19.20 4.52 1.37
N PRO A 6 19.41 3.89 2.54
CA PRO A 6 20.57 3.03 2.78
C PRO A 6 20.73 1.96 1.70
N SER A 7 21.96 1.66 1.28
CA SER A 7 22.26 0.68 0.23
C SER A 7 21.78 -0.74 0.57
N ASP A 8 21.69 -1.07 1.85
CA ASP A 8 21.25 -2.35 2.40
C ASP A 8 19.73 -2.43 2.66
N ALA A 9 18.96 -1.40 2.32
CA ALA A 9 17.52 -1.34 2.60
C ALA A 9 16.73 -2.37 1.77
N GLU A 10 15.93 -3.22 2.45
CA GLU A 10 15.08 -4.25 1.81
C GLU A 10 14.14 -3.67 0.76
N ILE A 11 13.67 -2.42 0.93
CA ILE A 11 12.85 -1.70 -0.04
C ILE A 11 13.51 -1.60 -1.43
N ARG A 12 14.84 -1.69 -1.50
CA ARG A 12 15.58 -1.73 -2.76
C ARG A 12 15.36 -3.02 -3.53
N GLU A 13 15.06 -4.14 -2.88
CA GLU A 13 14.73 -5.39 -3.55
C GLU A 13 13.38 -5.31 -4.29
N VAL A 14 12.52 -4.40 -3.84
CA VAL A 14 11.17 -4.20 -4.35
C VAL A 14 11.12 -3.13 -5.45
N PHE A 15 11.83 -2.02 -5.26
CA PHE A 15 11.72 -0.83 -6.13
C PHE A 15 13.02 -0.46 -6.86
N GLU A 16 12.90 0.28 -7.96
CA GLU A 16 13.98 0.82 -8.78
C GLU A 16 14.57 2.12 -8.19
N ILE A 17 15.04 2.04 -6.94
CA ILE A 17 15.63 3.18 -6.22
C ILE A 17 17.04 3.46 -6.75
N THR A 18 17.21 4.58 -7.46
CA THR A 18 18.48 4.99 -8.06
C THR A 18 19.36 5.82 -7.14
N ASP A 19 18.76 6.56 -6.20
CA ASP A 19 19.51 7.42 -5.27
C ASP A 19 20.11 6.54 -4.17
N ILE A 20 21.43 6.56 -3.99
CA ILE A 20 22.14 5.71 -3.02
C ILE A 20 22.70 6.54 -1.88
N PHE A 21 22.47 6.07 -0.65
CA PHE A 21 23.22 6.49 0.52
C PHE A 21 24.22 5.40 0.89
N ASN A 22 25.51 5.74 0.84
CA ASN A 22 26.59 4.81 1.14
C ASN A 22 26.93 4.76 2.64
N GLU A 23 26.27 5.57 3.46
CA GLU A 23 26.47 5.54 4.91
C GLU A 23 25.65 4.43 5.56
N SER A 24 26.19 3.89 6.66
CA SER A 24 25.55 2.85 7.45
C SER A 24 24.23 3.36 8.07
N ARG A 25 23.26 2.46 8.27
CA ARG A 25 22.06 2.73 9.08
C ARG A 25 22.39 3.18 10.51
N GLU A 26 23.61 2.85 10.97
CA GLU A 26 24.13 3.27 12.26
C GLU A 26 24.48 4.76 12.33
N LEU A 27 24.53 5.50 11.22
CA LEU A 27 24.84 6.93 11.20
C LEU A 27 23.94 7.73 12.15
N CYS A 28 22.65 7.40 12.16
CA CYS A 28 21.66 8.09 13.00
C CYS A 28 21.61 7.53 14.44
N ARG A 29 22.50 6.60 14.82
CA ARG A 29 22.51 6.01 16.16
C ARG A 29 22.87 7.09 17.18
N GLY A 30 22.00 7.29 18.16
CA GLY A 30 22.19 8.30 19.22
C GLY A 30 21.65 9.69 18.88
N PHE A 31 21.11 9.90 17.68
CA PHE A 31 20.44 11.16 17.35
C PHE A 31 19.19 11.36 18.20
N ARG A 32 18.81 12.61 18.41
CA ARG A 32 17.61 12.95 19.20
C ARG A 32 16.38 12.36 18.50
N LYS A 33 15.66 11.48 19.20
CA LYS A 33 14.46 10.85 18.66
C LYS A 33 13.26 11.80 18.75
N VAL A 34 12.55 11.98 17.64
CA VAL A 34 11.28 12.71 17.58
C VAL A 34 10.21 11.74 17.11
N LEU A 35 9.11 11.63 17.85
CA LEU A 35 8.08 10.61 17.61
C LEU A 35 6.82 11.22 17.01
N ASP A 36 6.22 10.50 16.07
CA ASP A 36 4.82 10.68 15.67
C ASP A 36 3.91 10.13 16.79
N ARG A 37 3.43 11.02 17.67
CA ARG A 37 2.75 10.63 18.91
C ARG A 37 1.27 10.28 18.73
N ALA A 38 0.69 10.54 17.56
CA ALA A 38 -0.72 10.26 17.31
C ALA A 38 -0.91 9.74 15.87
N SER A 39 -0.74 8.44 15.69
CA SER A 39 -1.20 7.74 14.47
C SER A 39 -2.72 7.90 14.32
N PRO A 40 -3.28 8.26 13.15
CA PRO A 40 -2.65 8.62 11.87
C PRO A 40 -2.76 10.14 11.58
N THR A 41 -2.25 10.99 12.45
CA THR A 41 -2.40 12.46 12.35
C THR A 41 -1.17 13.14 11.75
N TYR A 42 -1.37 14.35 11.21
CA TYR A 42 -0.30 15.17 10.67
C TYR A 42 0.22 16.15 11.72
N HIS A 43 1.53 16.12 11.96
CA HIS A 43 2.22 17.00 12.89
C HIS A 43 3.18 17.91 12.12
N LYS A 44 2.86 19.22 12.06
CA LYS A 44 3.72 20.23 11.42
C LYS A 44 5.15 20.26 11.99
N SER A 45 5.33 19.89 13.26
CA SER A 45 6.65 19.80 13.89
C SER A 45 7.56 18.74 13.27
N LEU A 46 7.00 17.74 12.55
CA LEU A 46 7.77 16.68 11.88
C LEU A 46 8.29 17.06 10.48
N ILE A 47 8.10 18.31 10.06
CA ILE A 47 8.64 18.82 8.78
C ILE A 47 9.43 20.13 8.93
N ASN A 48 9.46 20.72 10.13
CA ASN A 48 10.11 21.99 10.40
C ASN A 48 11.37 21.74 11.25
N PHE A 49 12.39 21.14 10.63
CA PHE A 49 13.70 20.92 11.25
C PHE A 49 14.73 21.89 10.67
N SER A 50 15.71 22.28 11.50
CA SER A 50 16.87 23.02 11.04
C SER A 50 17.85 22.08 10.36
N SER A 51 18.63 22.57 9.39
CA SER A 51 19.73 21.79 8.80
C SER A 51 20.86 21.47 9.80
N ALA A 52 20.88 22.14 10.96
CA ALA A 52 21.81 21.86 12.05
C ALA A 52 21.32 20.74 13.00
N ASP A 53 20.10 20.24 12.82
CA ASP A 53 19.52 19.24 13.70
C ASP A 53 19.94 17.80 13.31
N ASN A 54 20.54 17.07 14.27
CA ASN A 54 20.76 15.63 14.17
C ASN A 54 19.57 14.88 14.80
N ILE A 55 18.56 14.59 13.99
CA ILE A 55 17.29 14.00 14.44
C ILE A 55 17.06 12.63 13.82
N GLN A 56 16.56 11.71 14.63
CA GLN A 56 15.96 10.48 14.18
C GLN A 56 14.44 10.59 14.33
N ILE A 57 13.71 10.58 13.21
CA ILE A 57 12.24 10.56 13.24
C ILE A 57 11.79 9.10 13.43
N GLY A 58 11.04 8.84 14.49
CA GLY A 58 10.52 7.53 14.84
C GLY A 58 9.03 7.36 14.53
N TYR A 59 8.69 6.15 14.08
CA TYR A 59 7.36 5.57 13.80
C TYR A 59 6.47 6.23 12.72
N VAL A 60 5.97 5.29 11.91
CA VAL A 60 4.89 5.21 10.90
C VAL A 60 4.56 6.35 9.94
N LEU A 61 4.87 7.63 10.21
CA LEU A 61 4.67 8.78 9.29
C LEU A 61 3.45 8.63 8.36
N GLN A 62 2.28 8.31 8.92
CA GLN A 62 1.17 7.79 8.10
C GLN A 62 0.41 8.86 7.33
N SER A 63 0.67 10.14 7.61
CA SER A 63 0.04 11.22 6.86
C SER A 63 0.74 11.42 5.52
N CYS A 64 -0.02 11.32 4.42
CA CYS A 64 0.47 11.65 3.08
C CYS A 64 1.02 13.08 2.96
N LYS A 65 0.62 13.99 3.86
CA LYS A 65 1.07 15.38 3.89
C LYS A 65 2.59 15.52 4.07
N TYR A 66 3.25 14.56 4.73
CA TYR A 66 4.71 14.56 4.86
C TYR A 66 5.44 14.40 3.53
N PHE A 67 4.80 13.72 2.57
CA PHE A 67 5.41 13.30 1.31
C PHE A 67 4.85 14.06 0.09
N TYR A 68 3.81 14.86 0.28
CA TYR A 68 3.08 15.54 -0.80
C TYR A 68 3.99 16.35 -1.72
N MET A 69 4.93 17.12 -1.15
CA MET A 69 5.86 17.95 -1.93
C MET A 69 6.87 17.14 -2.75
N TYR A 70 7.02 15.85 -2.45
CA TYR A 70 7.99 14.93 -3.07
C TYR A 70 7.32 13.84 -3.92
N ASP A 71 6.00 13.91 -4.13
CA ASP A 71 5.21 12.89 -4.83
C ASP A 71 5.82 12.46 -6.17
N LYS A 72 6.25 13.40 -7.00
CA LYS A 72 6.88 13.11 -8.30
C LYS A 72 8.19 12.32 -8.17
N GLN A 73 9.02 12.66 -7.19
CA GLN A 73 10.31 12.01 -6.94
C GLN A 73 10.09 10.61 -6.37
N LEU A 74 9.17 10.49 -5.41
CA LEU A 74 8.81 9.22 -4.81
C LEU A 74 8.23 8.25 -5.84
N LYS A 75 7.30 8.70 -6.69
CA LYS A 75 6.73 7.85 -7.75
C LYS A 75 7.77 7.36 -8.74
N LYS A 76 8.78 8.17 -9.07
CA LYS A 76 9.88 7.74 -9.93
C LYS A 76 10.69 6.62 -9.27
N GLN A 77 11.07 6.79 -8.01
CA GLN A 77 11.96 5.85 -7.30
C GLN A 77 11.24 4.60 -6.77
N LEU A 78 9.97 4.74 -6.40
CA LEU A 78 9.11 3.65 -5.93
C LEU A 78 8.39 2.96 -7.11
N THR A 79 9.11 2.82 -8.23
CA THR A 79 8.67 1.98 -9.35
C THR A 79 9.07 0.54 -9.04
N PHE A 80 8.12 -0.40 -9.08
CA PHE A 80 8.43 -1.81 -8.84
C PHE A 80 9.50 -2.32 -9.81
N ARG A 81 10.36 -3.23 -9.37
CA ARG A 81 11.32 -3.88 -10.28
C ARG A 81 10.62 -4.82 -11.27
N LYS A 82 11.26 -5.05 -12.41
CA LYS A 82 10.76 -5.95 -13.48
C LYS A 82 10.26 -7.32 -13.00
N PRO A 83 10.92 -8.05 -12.07
CA PRO A 83 10.40 -9.34 -11.60
C PRO A 83 9.00 -9.25 -10.98
N ILE A 84 8.75 -8.21 -10.17
CA ILE A 84 7.44 -7.96 -9.54
C ILE A 84 6.41 -7.59 -10.60
N GLN A 85 6.75 -6.69 -11.53
CA GLN A 85 5.87 -6.31 -12.65
C GLN A 85 5.49 -7.53 -13.51
N ASN A 86 6.42 -8.45 -13.74
CA ASN A 86 6.15 -9.67 -14.51
C ASN A 86 5.17 -10.59 -13.79
N ILE A 87 5.28 -10.72 -12.46
CA ILE A 87 4.36 -11.54 -11.66
C ILE A 87 2.98 -10.89 -11.57
N GLU A 88 2.90 -9.57 -11.41
CA GLU A 88 1.65 -8.80 -11.50
C GLU A 88 0.95 -9.09 -12.83
N LYS A 89 1.68 -8.92 -13.94
CA LYS A 89 1.13 -9.14 -15.27
C LYS A 89 0.59 -10.55 -15.45
N GLN A 90 1.36 -11.56 -15.05
CA GLN A 90 0.91 -12.96 -15.10
C GLN A 90 -0.32 -13.22 -14.24
N THR A 91 -0.41 -12.58 -13.07
CA THR A 91 -1.57 -12.68 -12.18
C THR A 91 -2.81 -12.08 -12.83
N ILE A 92 -2.69 -10.87 -13.39
CA ILE A 92 -3.79 -10.20 -14.09
C ILE A 92 -4.21 -10.98 -15.35
N ASP A 93 -3.26 -11.51 -16.13
CA ASP A 93 -3.57 -12.31 -17.33
C ASP A 93 -4.37 -13.57 -16.97
N LYS A 94 -4.01 -14.27 -15.89
CA LYS A 94 -4.78 -15.43 -15.37
C LYS A 94 -6.19 -15.04 -14.95
N ILE A 95 -6.36 -13.88 -14.30
CA ILE A 95 -7.67 -13.36 -13.90
C ILE A 95 -8.51 -13.05 -15.13
N LEU A 96 -7.96 -12.35 -16.12
CA LEU A 96 -8.64 -12.05 -17.38
C LEU A 96 -9.10 -13.31 -18.10
N GLN A 97 -8.24 -14.35 -18.16
CA GLN A 97 -8.61 -15.66 -18.73
C GLN A 97 -9.74 -16.33 -17.97
N ARG A 98 -9.68 -16.37 -16.62
CA ARG A 98 -10.72 -16.95 -15.77
C ARG A 98 -12.08 -16.32 -16.01
N TRP A 99 -12.12 -14.99 -16.17
CA TRP A 99 -13.34 -14.22 -16.41
C TRP A 99 -13.70 -14.09 -17.90
N LYS A 100 -12.95 -14.72 -18.82
CA LYS A 100 -13.13 -14.64 -20.27
C LYS A 100 -13.16 -13.20 -20.79
N ILE A 101 -12.36 -12.32 -20.17
CA ILE A 101 -12.24 -10.91 -20.53
C ILE A 101 -11.17 -10.79 -21.63
N LYS A 102 -11.54 -10.21 -22.77
CA LYS A 102 -10.66 -10.12 -23.96
C LYS A 102 -9.43 -9.24 -23.76
N SER A 103 -9.52 -8.20 -22.93
CA SER A 103 -8.43 -7.25 -22.71
C SER A 103 -8.54 -6.55 -21.35
N ARG A 104 -7.40 -6.16 -20.77
CA ARG A 104 -7.35 -5.25 -19.60
C ARG A 104 -8.10 -3.94 -19.84
N LYS A 105 -8.22 -3.48 -21.09
CA LYS A 105 -8.94 -2.25 -21.43
C LYS A 105 -10.47 -2.40 -21.46
N SER A 106 -11.00 -3.63 -21.46
CA SER A 106 -12.45 -3.89 -21.52
C SER A 106 -13.08 -4.10 -20.14
N VAL A 107 -12.34 -3.86 -19.06
CA VAL A 107 -12.80 -4.06 -17.68
C VAL A 107 -12.25 -2.94 -16.81
N ASN A 108 -13.07 -2.45 -15.89
CA ASN A 108 -12.63 -1.55 -14.83
C ASN A 108 -12.26 -2.38 -13.59
N PHE A 109 -10.98 -2.42 -13.24
CA PHE A 109 -10.55 -3.05 -12.00
C PHE A 109 -10.78 -2.12 -10.81
N VAL A 110 -11.35 -2.66 -9.74
CA VAL A 110 -11.45 -1.97 -8.45
C VAL A 110 -10.72 -2.80 -7.40
N GLY A 111 -9.54 -2.34 -7.00
CA GLY A 111 -8.74 -2.95 -5.94
C GLY A 111 -9.34 -2.71 -4.56
N ILE A 112 -9.44 -3.77 -3.75
CA ILE A 112 -9.85 -3.73 -2.35
C ILE A 112 -8.77 -4.41 -1.52
N HIS A 113 -8.11 -3.64 -0.65
CA HIS A 113 -7.24 -4.17 0.38
C HIS A 113 -7.98 -4.22 1.71
N ILE A 114 -8.20 -5.43 2.24
CA ILE A 114 -8.85 -5.66 3.52
C ILE A 114 -7.76 -5.95 4.56
N ARG A 115 -7.38 -4.93 5.32
CA ARG A 115 -6.46 -5.03 6.45
C ARG A 115 -7.26 -5.37 7.72
N ARG A 116 -7.24 -6.63 8.13
CA ARG A 116 -8.02 -7.19 9.23
C ARG A 116 -7.15 -7.88 10.27
N GLY A 117 -6.24 -8.78 9.88
CA GLY A 117 -5.41 -9.66 10.73
C GLY A 117 -5.32 -9.31 12.23
N ASP A 118 -4.23 -8.70 12.66
CA ASP A 118 -3.99 -8.18 14.02
C ASP A 118 -4.91 -7.02 14.42
N LYS A 119 -5.64 -6.40 13.47
CA LYS A 119 -6.58 -5.32 13.77
C LYS A 119 -7.84 -5.82 14.45
N VAL A 120 -8.20 -7.10 14.30
CA VAL A 120 -9.35 -7.68 15.02
C VAL A 120 -9.19 -7.63 16.53
N THR A 121 -7.96 -7.77 17.02
CA THR A 121 -7.66 -7.80 18.46
C THR A 121 -7.06 -6.50 18.99
N SER A 122 -6.72 -5.56 18.11
CA SER A 122 -6.14 -4.26 18.46
C SER A 122 -7.23 -3.22 18.64
N TYR A 123 -7.69 -3.01 19.87
CA TYR A 123 -8.81 -2.10 20.16
C TYR A 123 -8.40 -0.62 20.32
N ASP A 124 -7.10 -0.33 20.50
CA ASP A 124 -6.61 1.00 20.95
C ASP A 124 -5.80 1.79 19.90
N ASP A 125 -5.68 1.32 18.66
CA ASP A 125 -4.83 1.96 17.65
C ASP A 125 -5.56 2.98 16.74
N GLY A 126 -6.82 3.28 17.05
CA GLY A 126 -7.65 4.26 16.33
C GLY A 126 -8.19 3.78 14.98
N TYR A 127 -7.94 2.52 14.59
CA TYR A 127 -8.45 1.96 13.35
C TYR A 127 -9.84 1.34 13.54
N LYS A 128 -10.75 1.62 12.60
CA LYS A 128 -12.03 0.91 12.51
C LYS A 128 -11.94 -0.13 11.41
N ILE A 129 -12.26 -1.37 11.73
CA ILE A 129 -12.34 -2.44 10.75
C ILE A 129 -13.59 -2.23 9.89
N ALA A 130 -13.43 -2.39 8.58
CA ALA A 130 -14.55 -2.32 7.66
C ALA A 130 -15.60 -3.41 7.99
N THR A 131 -16.86 -3.00 8.08
CA THR A 131 -17.98 -3.92 8.33
C THR A 131 -18.50 -4.52 7.03
N PRO A 132 -19.26 -5.64 7.07
CA PRO A 132 -19.92 -6.19 5.89
C PRO A 132 -20.81 -5.17 5.17
N GLU A 133 -21.51 -4.30 5.92
CA GLU A 133 -22.34 -3.24 5.36
C GLU A 133 -21.50 -2.18 4.64
N TYR A 134 -20.29 -1.90 5.13
CA TYR A 134 -19.36 -1.01 4.43
C TYR A 134 -18.95 -1.59 3.07
N PHE A 135 -18.63 -2.89 3.00
CA PHE A 135 -18.35 -3.55 1.73
C PHE A 135 -19.55 -3.51 0.81
N ASN A 136 -20.75 -3.83 1.30
CA ASN A 136 -21.98 -3.77 0.52
C ASN A 136 -22.22 -2.38 -0.09
N ARG A 137 -22.11 -1.31 0.71
CA ARG A 137 -22.25 0.06 0.19
C ARG A 137 -21.15 0.40 -0.83
N SER A 138 -19.91 0.00 -0.56
CA SER A 138 -18.76 0.34 -1.39
C SER A 138 -18.81 -0.35 -2.75
N VAL A 139 -19.05 -1.67 -2.80
CA VAL A 139 -19.12 -2.39 -4.07
C VAL A 139 -20.30 -1.92 -4.91
N ASN A 140 -21.46 -1.65 -4.29
CA ASN A 140 -22.63 -1.13 -5.00
C ASN A 140 -22.37 0.27 -5.57
N TYR A 141 -21.66 1.13 -4.83
CA TYR A 141 -21.27 2.45 -5.31
C TYR A 141 -20.40 2.35 -6.58
N TYR A 142 -19.36 1.52 -6.56
CA TYR A 142 -18.45 1.39 -7.70
C TYR A 142 -19.07 0.63 -8.87
N ALA A 143 -19.88 -0.39 -8.63
CA ALA A 143 -20.60 -1.13 -9.66
C ALA A 143 -21.68 -0.27 -10.35
N LYS A 144 -22.25 0.73 -9.65
CA LYS A 144 -23.15 1.72 -10.26
C LYS A 144 -22.39 2.81 -11.02
N LYS A 145 -21.19 3.16 -10.57
CA LYS A 145 -20.39 4.26 -11.12
C LYS A 145 -19.68 3.92 -12.41
N TYR A 146 -19.26 2.66 -12.56
CA TYR A 146 -18.47 2.20 -13.70
C TYR A 146 -19.13 0.97 -14.33
N GLU A 147 -19.02 0.85 -15.65
CA GLU A 147 -19.42 -0.35 -16.37
C GLU A 147 -18.34 -1.42 -16.32
N ALA A 148 -18.73 -2.69 -16.50
CA ALA A 148 -17.80 -3.83 -16.58
C ALA A 148 -16.76 -3.85 -15.44
N VAL A 149 -17.23 -3.82 -14.19
CA VAL A 149 -16.35 -3.79 -13.01
C VAL A 149 -15.97 -5.20 -12.57
N LEU A 150 -14.69 -5.41 -12.30
CA LEU A 150 -14.17 -6.59 -11.60
C LEU A 150 -13.41 -6.15 -10.36
N PHE A 151 -13.89 -6.57 -9.19
CA PHE A 151 -13.24 -6.28 -7.93
C PHE A 151 -12.08 -7.25 -7.68
N LEU A 152 -10.92 -6.70 -7.30
CA LEU A 152 -9.73 -7.47 -6.94
C LEU A 152 -9.51 -7.35 -5.44
N VAL A 153 -9.66 -8.43 -4.69
CA VAL A 153 -9.59 -8.43 -3.22
C VAL A 153 -8.29 -9.06 -2.77
N ILE A 154 -7.46 -8.30 -2.05
CA ILE A 154 -6.36 -8.82 -1.24
C ILE A 154 -6.69 -8.64 0.24
N SER A 155 -6.28 -9.58 1.07
CA SER A 155 -6.63 -9.57 2.49
C SER A 155 -5.66 -10.41 3.32
N ASP A 156 -5.33 -9.92 4.51
CA ASP A 156 -4.68 -10.70 5.56
C ASP A 156 -5.69 -11.48 6.44
N GLY A 157 -6.99 -11.36 6.13
CA GLY A 157 -8.10 -12.11 6.72
C GLY A 157 -8.99 -12.71 5.64
N MET A 158 -8.42 -13.57 4.78
CA MET A 158 -9.06 -14.03 3.53
C MET A 158 -10.38 -14.78 3.74
N SER A 159 -10.47 -15.71 4.71
CA SER A 159 -11.71 -16.46 4.96
C SER A 159 -12.88 -15.54 5.30
N TRP A 160 -12.65 -14.60 6.23
CA TRP A 160 -13.64 -13.59 6.60
C TRP A 160 -14.01 -12.69 5.41
N SER A 161 -13.04 -12.37 4.56
CA SER A 161 -13.26 -11.52 3.38
C SER A 161 -14.16 -12.20 2.35
N ILE A 162 -13.93 -13.49 2.10
CA ILE A 162 -14.77 -14.30 1.18
C ILE A 162 -16.21 -14.37 1.67
N GLU A 163 -16.42 -14.47 2.98
CA GLU A 163 -17.75 -14.54 3.60
C GLU A 163 -18.50 -13.19 3.57
N ASN A 164 -17.78 -12.06 3.62
CA ASN A 164 -18.39 -10.75 3.88
C ASN A 164 -18.32 -9.76 2.70
N VAL A 165 -17.48 -10.01 1.70
CA VAL A 165 -17.52 -9.26 0.43
C VAL A 165 -18.71 -9.79 -0.39
N PRO A 166 -19.63 -8.93 -0.85
CA PRO A 166 -20.83 -9.39 -1.55
C PRO A 166 -20.51 -10.17 -2.82
N SER A 167 -21.21 -11.29 -3.00
CA SER A 167 -21.03 -12.21 -4.12
C SER A 167 -21.89 -11.89 -5.36
N HIS A 168 -22.77 -10.88 -5.29
CA HIS A 168 -23.59 -10.45 -6.42
C HIS A 168 -22.85 -9.60 -7.45
N VAL A 169 -21.59 -9.25 -7.18
CA VAL A 169 -20.69 -8.55 -8.10
C VAL A 169 -19.52 -9.48 -8.53
N PRO A 170 -18.88 -9.24 -9.68
CA PRO A 170 -17.68 -9.99 -10.07
C PRO A 170 -16.51 -9.71 -9.12
N VAL A 171 -16.00 -10.74 -8.45
CA VAL A 171 -14.89 -10.62 -7.48
C VAL A 171 -13.82 -11.68 -7.72
N SER A 172 -12.57 -11.26 -7.77
CA SER A 172 -11.39 -12.11 -7.75
C SER A 172 -10.59 -11.89 -6.48
N TYR A 173 -10.42 -12.95 -5.68
CA TYR A 173 -9.55 -12.94 -4.51
C TYR A 173 -8.12 -13.29 -4.92
N ILE A 174 -7.16 -12.47 -4.50
CA ILE A 174 -5.73 -12.60 -4.79
C ILE A 174 -4.99 -12.84 -3.48
N SER A 175 -4.10 -13.82 -3.47
CA SER A 175 -3.15 -14.04 -2.38
C SER A 175 -1.86 -14.60 -2.95
N LEU A 176 -0.89 -13.73 -3.17
CA LEU A 176 0.44 -14.10 -3.65
C LEU A 176 1.40 -14.42 -2.49
N ARG A 177 0.94 -14.25 -1.24
CA ARG A 177 1.69 -14.51 0.00
C ARG A 177 2.98 -13.69 0.13
N GLN A 178 3.12 -12.65 -0.68
CA GLN A 178 4.21 -11.68 -0.64
C GLN A 178 3.60 -10.28 -0.76
N ARG A 179 3.92 -9.43 0.21
CA ARG A 179 3.27 -8.11 0.39
C ARG A 179 3.47 -7.19 -0.80
N GLU A 180 4.65 -7.21 -1.41
CA GLU A 180 5.00 -6.42 -2.58
C GLU A 180 4.27 -6.89 -3.84
N LEU A 181 4.01 -8.20 -3.95
CA LEU A 181 3.26 -8.75 -5.07
C LEU A 181 1.77 -8.44 -4.93
N ASP A 182 1.20 -8.61 -3.74
CA ASP A 182 -0.20 -8.24 -3.49
C ASP A 182 -0.40 -6.73 -3.75
N MET A 183 0.52 -5.88 -3.26
CA MET A 183 0.50 -4.43 -3.51
C MET A 183 0.60 -4.08 -5.00
N ALA A 184 1.42 -4.79 -5.78
CA ALA A 184 1.55 -4.52 -7.21
C ALA A 184 0.26 -4.84 -8.00
N THR A 185 -0.58 -5.75 -7.50
CA THR A 185 -1.78 -6.21 -8.21
C THR A 185 -3.04 -5.36 -8.05
N ILE A 186 -3.06 -4.38 -7.15
CA ILE A 186 -4.26 -3.56 -6.84
C ILE A 186 -4.04 -2.06 -6.89
#